data_AF-A0A8T5EJC8-F1
#
_entry.id   AF-A0A8T5EJC8-F1
#
_cell.length_a   1.000
_cell.length_b   1.000
_cell.length_c   1.000
_cell.angle_alpha   90.00
_cell.angle_beta   90.00
_cell.angle_gamma   90.00
#
_symmetry.space_group_name_H-M   'P 1'
#
loop_
_entity.id
_entity.type
_entity.pdbx_description
1 polymer ?
#
loop_
_entity_poly.entity_id
_entity_poly.type
_entity_poly.pdbx_seq_one_letter_code
_entity_poly.pdbx_strand_id
1 'polypeptide(L)'
;MTPAASAQRLLVGTGLGLLLASGLGFISGILTIETPEIGFAVPFIGILMLMLSVPTGRGEGVLGRVFPNENRSTMASRIESELTQTKTDNDVGNAWARLEHTVLSKELEGEE
;
A
#
# COMPACT_ATOMS: atom_id res chain seq x y z
N MET A 1 -6.81 3.83 -15.88
CA MET A 1 -5.77 4.38 -15.00
C MET A 1 -5.01 3.22 -14.37
N THR A 2 -3.68 3.26 -14.45
CA THR A 2 -2.79 2.28 -13.81
C THR A 2 -2.60 2.64 -12.32
N PRO A 3 -2.24 1.69 -11.45
CA PRO A 3 -1.94 1.97 -10.04
C PRO A 3 -0.86 3.04 -9.89
N ALA A 4 0.21 2.96 -10.67
CA ALA A 4 1.28 3.96 -10.78
C ALA A 4 0.74 5.38 -11.05
N ALA A 5 -0.14 5.54 -12.04
CA ALA A 5 -0.70 6.85 -12.41
C ALA A 5 -1.60 7.42 -11.30
N SER A 6 -2.35 6.56 -10.59
CA SER A 6 -3.16 7.00 -9.44
C SER A 6 -2.28 7.45 -8.28
N ALA A 7 -1.24 6.68 -7.93
CA ALA A 7 -0.29 7.02 -6.88
C ALA A 7 0.47 8.32 -7.17
N GLN A 8 0.91 8.52 -8.42
CA GLN A 8 1.52 9.78 -8.85
C GLN A 8 0.60 10.98 -8.60
N ARG A 9 -0.68 10.89 -8.96
CA ARG A 9 -1.64 12.00 -8.75
C ARG A 9 -1.82 12.31 -7.27
N LEU A 10 -1.86 11.29 -6.41
CA LEU A 10 -1.92 11.47 -4.96
C LEU A 10 -0.66 12.16 -4.43
N LEU A 11 0.53 11.72 -4.83
CA LEU A 11 1.80 12.33 -4.44
C LEU A 11 1.93 13.79 -4.89
N VAL A 12 1.53 14.10 -6.12
CA VAL A 12 1.53 15.49 -6.63
C VAL A 12 0.53 16.35 -5.86
N GLY A 13 -0.70 15.87 -5.70
CA GLY A 13 -1.76 16.64 -5.02
C GLY A 13 -1.42 16.91 -3.55
N THR A 14 -0.97 15.87 -2.83
CA THR A 14 -0.55 16.01 -1.42
C THR A 14 0.72 16.85 -1.28
N GLY A 15 1.73 16.64 -2.12
CA GLY A 15 2.96 17.43 -2.11
C GLY A 15 2.70 18.92 -2.33
N LEU A 16 1.89 19.26 -3.34
CA LEU A 16 1.48 20.66 -3.60
C LEU A 16 0.64 21.22 -2.45
N GLY A 17 -0.28 20.42 -1.89
CA GLY A 17 -1.10 20.83 -0.74
C GLY A 17 -0.25 21.15 0.50
N LEU A 18 0.77 20.34 0.79
CA LEU A 18 1.69 20.59 1.90
C LEU A 18 2.53 21.85 1.67
N LEU A 19 2.98 22.11 0.44
CA LEU A 19 3.69 23.34 0.11
C LEU A 19 2.80 24.58 0.26
N LEU A 20 1.54 24.48 -0.19
CA LEU A 20 0.56 25.56 -0.02
C LEU A 20 0.30 25.84 1.47
N ALA A 21 0.04 24.79 2.26
CA ALA A 21 -0.17 24.90 3.69
C ALA A 21 1.04 25.51 4.41
N SER A 22 2.26 25.13 4.00
CA SER A 22 3.50 25.71 4.53
C SER A 22 3.60 27.20 4.20
N GLY A 23 3.31 27.59 2.96
CA GLY A 23 3.28 29.00 2.54
C GLY A 23 2.29 29.83 3.36
N LEU A 24 1.09 29.30 3.60
CA LEU A 24 0.09 29.92 4.48
C LEU A 24 0.60 30.01 5.92
N GLY A 25 1.25 28.95 6.43
CA GLY A 25 1.85 28.93 7.76
C GLY A 25 2.91 30.03 7.95
N PHE A 26 3.73 30.28 6.93
CA PHE A 26 4.69 31.40 6.94
C PHE A 26 3.98 32.76 6.92
N ILE A 27 2.95 32.93 6.08
CA ILE A 27 2.18 34.19 6.01
C ILE A 27 1.47 34.50 7.32
N SER A 28 0.93 33.48 7.99
CA SER A 28 0.24 33.62 9.28
C SER A 28 1.18 33.79 10.48
N GLY A 29 2.50 33.68 10.29
CA GLY A 29 3.50 33.74 11.36
C GLY A 29 3.54 32.50 12.27
N ILE A 30 2.79 31.44 11.92
CA ILE A 30 2.82 30.14 12.64
C ILE A 30 4.16 29.45 12.40
N LEU A 31 4.69 29.56 11.18
CA LEU A 31 6.04 29.15 10.85
C LEU A 31 6.90 30.42 10.74
N THR A 32 8.02 30.46 11.47
CA THR A 32 8.98 31.56 11.38
C THR A 32 10.38 31.04 11.15
N ILE A 33 11.19 31.83 10.44
CA ILE A 33 12.59 31.47 10.11
C ILE A 33 13.50 31.69 11.32
N GLU A 34 13.15 32.61 12.20
CA GLU A 34 13.95 32.99 13.37
C GLU A 34 13.99 31.90 14.45
N THR A 35 12.91 31.13 14.60
CA THR A 35 12.79 30.01 15.53
C THR A 35 12.29 28.78 14.78
N PRO A 36 13.18 28.01 14.14
CA PRO A 36 12.79 26.83 13.39
C PRO A 36 12.28 25.75 14.33
N GLU A 37 10.97 25.53 14.32
CA GLU A 37 10.28 24.47 15.04
C GLU A 37 10.06 23.23 14.16
N ILE A 38 9.52 22.15 14.73
CA ILE A 38 9.26 20.89 13.99
C ILE A 38 8.33 21.07 12.79
N GLY A 39 7.52 22.12 12.77
CA GLY A 39 6.67 22.50 11.63
C GLY A 39 7.46 22.78 10.34
N PHE A 40 8.75 23.08 10.42
CA PHE A 40 9.61 23.23 9.25
C PHE A 40 9.79 21.92 8.45
N ALA A 41 9.49 20.76 9.03
CA ALA A 41 9.52 19.48 8.31
C ALA A 41 8.45 19.40 7.21
N VAL A 42 7.32 20.10 7.37
CA VAL A 42 6.16 20.05 6.48
C VAL A 42 6.51 20.40 5.02
N PRO A 43 7.18 21.54 4.72
CA PRO A 43 7.57 21.85 3.35
C PRO A 43 8.56 20.84 2.76
N PHE A 44 9.50 20.31 3.57
CA PHE A 44 10.45 19.29 3.09
C PHE A 44 9.76 17.98 2.72
N ILE A 45 8.77 17.55 3.50
CA ILE A 45 7.93 16.39 3.16
C ILE A 45 7.17 16.65 1.86
N GLY A 46 6.62 17.85 1.68
CA GLY A 46 5.97 18.26 0.43
C GLY A 46 6.89 18.14 -0.79
N ILE A 47 8.12 18.66 -0.69
CA ILE A 47 9.14 18.54 -1.76
C ILE A 47 9.48 17.07 -2.02
N LEU A 48 9.68 16.27 -0.96
CA LEU A 48 9.98 14.84 -1.08
C LEU A 48 8.87 14.10 -1.83
N MET A 49 7.59 14.37 -1.52
CA MET A 49 6.46 13.76 -2.22
C MET A 49 6.45 14.12 -3.72
N LEU A 50 6.76 15.38 -4.07
CA LEU A 50 6.87 15.79 -5.47
C LEU A 50 8.02 15.08 -6.19
N MET A 51 9.18 14.96 -5.54
CA MET A 51 10.34 14.24 -6.09
C MET A 51 10.03 12.76 -6.34
N LEU A 52 9.30 12.12 -5.43
CA LEU A 52 8.90 10.72 -5.57
C LEU A 52 7.80 10.51 -6.62
N SER A 53 7.04 11.54 -6.98
CA SER A 53 5.89 11.41 -7.86
C SER A 53 6.25 10.95 -9.28
N VAL A 54 7.35 11.47 -9.84
CA VAL A 54 7.77 11.19 -11.23
C VAL A 54 8.19 9.72 -11.43
N PRO A 55 9.11 9.15 -10.64
CA PRO A 55 9.46 7.72 -10.79
C PRO A 55 8.26 6.83 -10.47
N THR A 56 7.44 7.17 -9.47
CA THR A 56 6.24 6.41 -9.13
C THR A 56 5.25 6.34 -10.30
N GLY A 57 5.06 7.44 -11.04
CA GLY A 57 4.19 7.47 -12.22
C GLY A 57 4.64 6.55 -13.35
N ARG A 58 5.95 6.26 -13.44
CA ARG A 58 6.52 5.30 -14.40
C ARG A 58 6.48 3.86 -13.91
N GLY A 59 6.10 3.63 -12.65
CA GLY A 59 6.23 2.33 -11.98
C GLY A 59 7.68 2.01 -11.59
N GLU A 60 8.54 3.02 -11.46
CA GLU A 60 9.96 2.91 -11.13
C GLU A 60 10.24 3.43 -9.71
N GLY A 61 11.45 3.18 -9.21
CA GLY A 61 11.90 3.67 -7.90
C GLY A 61 11.33 2.91 -6.71
N VAL A 62 11.44 3.51 -5.52
CA VAL A 62 11.09 2.87 -4.23
C VAL A 62 9.63 2.44 -4.13
N LEU A 63 8.72 3.20 -4.75
CA LEU A 63 7.28 2.91 -4.74
C LEU A 63 6.84 2.03 -5.93
N GLY A 64 7.70 1.80 -6.93
CA GLY A 64 7.33 1.08 -8.15
C GLY A 64 6.89 -0.38 -7.91
N ARG A 65 7.45 -1.03 -6.89
CA ARG A 65 7.01 -2.39 -6.47
C ARG A 65 5.59 -2.41 -5.89
N VAL A 66 5.21 -1.34 -5.20
CA VAL A 66 3.89 -1.23 -4.54
C VAL A 66 2.84 -0.72 -5.51
N PHE A 67 3.22 0.20 -6.40
CA PHE A 67 2.37 0.81 -7.41
C PHE A 67 2.89 0.51 -8.81
N PRO A 68 2.69 -0.73 -9.30
CA PRO A 68 3.16 -1.12 -10.62
C PRO A 68 2.43 -0.34 -11.72
N ASN A 69 3.14 -0.11 -12.82
CA ASN A 69 2.56 0.47 -14.03
C ASN A 69 1.94 -0.63 -14.90
N GLU A 70 0.90 -1.29 -14.37
CA GLU A 70 0.21 -2.37 -15.03
C GLU A 70 -1.19 -1.95 -15.50
N ASN A 71 -1.70 -2.63 -16.53
CA ASN A 71 -3.03 -2.37 -17.07
C ASN A 71 -4.12 -3.03 -16.21
N ARG A 72 -5.38 -2.62 -16.39
CA ARG A 72 -6.49 -3.17 -15.58
C ARG A 72 -6.71 -4.67 -15.77
N SER A 73 -6.54 -5.19 -16.99
CA SER A 73 -6.71 -6.61 -17.27
C SER A 73 -5.64 -7.47 -16.59
N THR A 74 -4.38 -7.01 -16.61
CA THR A 74 -3.27 -7.71 -15.96
C THR A 74 -3.43 -7.67 -14.44
N MET A 75 -3.88 -6.54 -13.89
CA MET A 75 -4.16 -6.43 -12.47
C MET A 75 -5.34 -7.33 -12.03
N ALA A 76 -6.43 -7.36 -12.81
CA ALA A 76 -7.58 -8.22 -12.52
C ALA A 76 -7.19 -9.69 -12.55
N SER A 77 -6.43 -10.12 -13.56
CA SER A 77 -5.95 -11.51 -13.66
C SER A 77 -5.04 -11.90 -12.49
N ARG A 78 -4.15 -11.02 -12.04
CA ARG A 78 -3.32 -11.28 -10.85
C ARG A 78 -4.18 -11.45 -9.59
N ILE A 79 -5.09 -10.51 -9.35
CA ILE A 79 -5.97 -10.54 -8.17
C ILE A 79 -6.87 -11.79 -8.20
N GLU A 80 -7.41 -12.15 -9.37
CA GLU A 80 -8.20 -13.35 -9.54
C GLU A 80 -7.37 -14.60 -9.19
N SER A 81 -6.14 -14.69 -9.71
CA SER A 81 -5.21 -15.79 -9.37
C SER A 81 -4.91 -15.85 -7.87
N GLU A 82 -4.64 -14.71 -7.23
CA GLU A 82 -4.37 -14.63 -5.78
C GLU A 82 -5.59 -15.08 -4.95
N LEU A 83 -6.80 -14.68 -5.36
CA LEU A 83 -8.06 -15.09 -4.72
C LEU A 83 -8.32 -16.59 -4.91
N THR A 84 -8.12 -17.11 -6.11
CA THR A 84 -8.28 -18.54 -6.40
C THR A 84 -7.29 -19.37 -5.59
N GLN A 85 -6.02 -18.97 -5.53
CA GLN A 85 -5.00 -19.66 -4.75
C GLN A 85 -5.34 -19.67 -3.26
N THR A 86 -5.73 -18.52 -2.70
CA THR A 86 -6.16 -18.42 -1.30
C THR A 86 -7.37 -19.31 -0.99
N LYS A 87 -8.32 -19.42 -1.93
CA LYS A 87 -9.47 -20.30 -1.78
C LYS A 87 -9.05 -21.78 -1.79
N THR A 88 -8.21 -22.18 -2.74
CA THR A 88 -7.69 -23.55 -2.83
C THR A 88 -6.90 -23.92 -1.56
N ASP A 89 -6.04 -23.03 -1.06
CA ASP A 89 -5.27 -23.28 0.16
C ASP A 89 -6.17 -23.46 1.38
N ASN A 90 -7.25 -22.69 1.50
CA ASN A 90 -8.25 -22.86 2.55
C ASN A 90 -9.03 -24.19 2.42
N ASP A 91 -9.43 -24.55 1.20
CA ASP A 91 -10.17 -25.80 0.95
C ASP A 91 -9.30 -27.02 1.28
N VAL A 92 -8.02 -27.00 0.90
CA VAL A 92 -7.03 -28.03 1.24
C VAL A 92 -6.80 -28.07 2.75
N GLY A 93 -6.61 -26.92 3.41
CA GLY A 93 -6.45 -26.84 4.86
C GLY A 93 -7.64 -27.43 5.63
N ASN A 94 -8.87 -27.14 5.18
CA ASN A 94 -10.09 -27.70 5.75
C ASN A 94 -10.19 -29.22 5.51
N ALA A 95 -9.79 -29.70 4.34
CA ALA A 95 -9.74 -31.13 4.05
C ALA A 95 -8.73 -31.86 4.96
N TRP A 96 -7.55 -31.27 5.20
CA TRP A 96 -6.58 -31.78 6.17
C TRP A 96 -7.13 -31.79 7.59
N ALA A 97 -7.78 -30.71 8.04
CA ALA A 97 -8.37 -30.64 9.37
C ALA A 97 -9.48 -31.70 9.58
N ARG A 98 -10.30 -31.95 8.55
CA ARG A 98 -11.31 -33.02 8.58
C ARG A 98 -10.66 -34.40 8.64
N LEU A 99 -9.62 -34.64 7.84
CA LEU A 99 -8.88 -35.89 7.85
C LEU A 99 -8.28 -36.16 9.24
N GLU A 100 -7.60 -35.17 9.82
CA GLU A 100 -7.02 -35.25 11.16
C GLU A 100 -8.09 -35.55 12.21
N HIS A 101 -9.23 -34.87 12.17
CA HIS A 101 -10.35 -35.15 13.06
C HIS A 101 -10.88 -36.58 12.90
N THR A 102 -11.06 -37.06 11.66
CA THR A 102 -11.54 -38.43 11.40
C THR A 102 -10.54 -39.50 11.88
N VAL A 103 -9.24 -39.24 11.73
CA VAL A 103 -8.19 -40.13 12.25
C VAL A 103 -8.21 -40.15 13.77
N LEU A 104 -8.24 -38.98 14.43
CA LEU A 104 -8.32 -38.87 15.89
C LEU A 104 -9.57 -39.57 16.45
N SER A 105 -10.74 -39.34 15.83
CA SER A 105 -11.98 -39.98 16.28
C SER A 105 -11.91 -41.51 16.17
N LYS A 106 -11.24 -42.02 15.13
CA LYS A 106 -11.08 -43.47 14.93
C LYS A 106 -10.07 -44.09 15.88
N GLU A 107 -9.01 -43.36 16.25
CA GLU A 107 -8.07 -43.81 17.30
C GLU A 107 -8.75 -43.89 18.66
N LEU A 108 -9.55 -42.89 19.03
CA LEU A 108 -10.34 -42.89 20.28
C LEU A 108 -11.38 -44.03 20.34
N GLU A 109 -12.04 -44.35 19.21
CA GLU A 109 -12.97 -45.50 19.13
C GLU A 109 -12.27 -46.87 19.17
N GLY A 110 -10.98 -46.94 18.85
CA GLY A 110 -10.19 -48.18 18.83
C GLY A 110 -9.46 -48.49 20.14
N GLU A 111 -9.47 -47.57 21.12
CA GLU A 111 -8.92 -47.75 22.46
C GLU A 111 -9.95 -48.25 23.51
N GLU A 112 -11.19 -48.57 23.09
CA GLU A 112 -12.18 -49.37 23.86
C GLU A 112 -12.17 -50.86 23.47
#